data_AF-A0A8S3BSN2-F1
#
_entry.id   AF-A0A8S3BSN2-F1
#
_cell.length_a   1.000
_cell.length_b   1.000
_cell.length_c   1.000
_cell.angle_alpha   90.00
_cell.angle_beta   90.00
_cell.angle_gamma   90.00
#
_symmetry.space_group_name_H-M   'P 1'
#
loop_
_entity.id
_entity.type
_entity.pdbx_description
1 polymer ?
#
loop_
_entity_poly.entity_id
_entity_poly.type
_entity_poly.pdbx_seq_one_letter_code
_entity_poly.pdbx_strand_id
1 'polypeptide(L)'
;ICGDFNVDLTEDGDKADRLLKWADDLDLSPVVPDTRTSLRLDRTIDYAFAKGTQVAVQVHEGATTSDHKPIILVSAVEDKR
;
A
#
# COMPACT_ATOMS: atom_id res chain seq x y z
N ILE A 1 5.53 -6.37 -3.02
CA ILE A 1 5.84 -5.24 -3.91
C ILE A 1 5.38 -3.98 -3.21
N CYS A 2 6.19 -2.94 -3.12
CA CYS A 2 5.85 -1.70 -2.42
C CYS A 2 6.13 -0.53 -3.36
N GLY A 3 5.24 0.46 -3.41
CA GLY A 3 5.48 1.65 -4.22
C GLY A 3 4.29 2.60 -4.29
N ASP A 4 4.51 3.68 -5.02
CA ASP A 4 3.50 4.63 -5.47
C ASP A 4 2.81 4.07 -6.73
N PHE A 5 1.54 3.70 -6.61
CA PHE A 5 0.76 3.19 -7.74
C PHE A 5 -0.02 4.29 -8.45
N ASN A 6 -0.08 5.52 -7.91
CA ASN A 6 -0.94 6.60 -8.39
C ASN A 6 -2.40 6.16 -8.60
N VAL A 7 -2.88 5.18 -7.83
CA VAL A 7 -4.22 4.60 -7.93
C VAL A 7 -4.79 4.47 -6.53
N ASP A 8 -5.87 5.18 -6.25
CA ASP A 8 -6.68 4.94 -5.07
C ASP A 8 -7.66 3.80 -5.34
N LEU A 9 -7.55 2.71 -4.58
CA LEU A 9 -8.34 1.49 -4.82
C LEU A 9 -9.85 1.69 -4.59
N THR A 10 -10.26 2.78 -3.93
CA THR A 10 -11.66 3.08 -3.64
C THR A 10 -12.24 4.16 -4.55
N GLU A 11 -11.44 5.12 -4.98
CA GLU A 11 -11.90 6.28 -5.74
C GLU A 11 -11.69 6.16 -7.26
N ASP A 12 -10.69 5.41 -7.73
CA ASP A 12 -10.26 5.44 -9.14
C ASP A 12 -10.97 4.42 -10.07
N GLY A 13 -12.06 3.78 -9.61
CA GLY A 13 -12.96 2.95 -10.42
C GLY A 13 -12.24 1.97 -11.36
N ASP A 14 -12.47 2.10 -12.68
CA ASP A 14 -11.86 1.25 -13.72
C ASP A 14 -10.34 1.12 -13.62
N LYS A 15 -9.64 2.16 -13.15
CA LYS A 15 -8.18 2.13 -13.01
C LYS A 15 -7.78 1.22 -11.83
N ALA A 16 -8.53 1.29 -10.73
CA ALA A 16 -8.38 0.36 -9.61
C ALA A 16 -8.71 -1.07 -10.03
N ASP A 17 -9.82 -1.28 -10.76
CA ASP A 17 -10.23 -2.62 -11.23
C ASP A 17 -9.17 -3.29 -12.10
N ARG A 18 -8.54 -2.53 -13.01
CA ARG A 18 -7.45 -3.05 -13.85
C ARG A 18 -6.21 -3.41 -13.06
N LEU A 19 -5.87 -2.62 -12.04
CA LEU A 19 -4.73 -2.90 -11.16
C LEU A 19 -4.99 -4.13 -10.30
N LEU A 20 -6.20 -4.23 -9.72
CA LEU A 20 -6.62 -5.39 -8.94
C LEU A 20 -6.67 -6.66 -9.78
N LYS A 21 -7.16 -6.58 -11.02
CA LYS A 21 -7.10 -7.71 -11.95
C LYS A 21 -5.67 -8.20 -12.21
N TRP A 22 -4.72 -7.28 -12.42
CA TRP A 22 -3.31 -7.66 -12.57
C TRP A 22 -2.76 -8.33 -11.31
N ALA A 23 -3.14 -7.84 -10.12
CA ALA A 23 -2.74 -8.44 -8.86
C ALA A 23 -3.33 -9.85 -8.69
N ASP A 24 -4.61 -10.03 -9.01
CA ASP A 24 -5.31 -11.32 -8.97
C ASP A 24 -4.67 -12.35 -9.90
N ASP A 25 -4.33 -11.95 -11.14
CA ASP A 25 -3.66 -12.82 -12.11
C ASP A 25 -2.28 -13.32 -11.59
N LEU A 26 -1.71 -12.65 -10.58
CA LEU A 26 -0.45 -13.01 -9.92
C LEU A 26 -0.61 -13.57 -8.50
N ASP A 27 -1.85 -13.75 -8.03
CA ASP A 27 -2.16 -14.18 -6.66
C ASP A 27 -1.51 -13.26 -5.63
N LEU A 28 -1.70 -11.95 -5.84
CA LEU A 28 -1.29 -10.85 -4.98
C LEU A 28 -2.52 -10.18 -4.39
N SER A 29 -2.50 -9.88 -3.09
CA SER A 29 -3.51 -9.07 -2.43
C SER A 29 -2.95 -7.70 -2.07
N PRO A 30 -3.73 -6.61 -2.24
CA PRO A 30 -3.32 -5.29 -1.79
C PRO A 30 -3.27 -5.24 -0.25
N VAL A 31 -2.30 -4.52 0.28
CA VAL A 31 -2.12 -4.23 1.70
C VAL A 31 -2.03 -2.71 1.83
N VAL A 32 -3.17 -2.11 2.16
CA VAL A 32 -3.39 -0.67 2.11
C VAL A 32 -3.31 -0.10 3.53
N PRO A 33 -2.64 1.04 3.75
CA PRO A 33 -2.69 1.72 5.04
C PRO A 33 -4.07 2.35 5.30
N ASP A 34 -4.41 2.49 6.58
CA ASP A 34 -5.66 3.14 7.00
C ASP A 34 -5.64 4.66 6.81
N THR A 35 -4.46 5.25 6.58
CA THR A 35 -4.28 6.69 6.41
C THR A 35 -3.69 7.04 5.06
N ARG A 36 -3.96 8.27 4.62
CA ARG A 36 -3.53 8.80 3.34
C ARG A 36 -2.02 8.96 3.28
N THR A 37 -1.46 8.69 2.11
CA THR A 37 -0.02 8.69 1.87
C THR A 37 0.43 9.89 1.06
N SER A 38 -0.43 10.46 0.20
CA SER A 38 -0.14 11.72 -0.50
C SER A 38 -0.60 12.93 0.31
N LEU A 39 0.34 13.82 0.64
CA LEU A 39 0.06 15.10 1.30
C LEU A 39 -0.55 16.13 0.34
N ARG A 40 -0.23 16.03 -0.96
CA ARG A 40 -0.72 16.98 -1.97
C ARG A 40 -2.14 16.69 -2.40
N LEU A 41 -2.45 15.42 -2.61
CA LEU A 41 -3.74 15.00 -3.18
C LEU A 41 -4.74 14.55 -2.12
N ASP A 42 -4.30 14.30 -0.89
CA ASP A 42 -5.12 13.75 0.20
C ASP A 42 -5.71 12.36 -0.19
N ARG A 43 -4.85 11.48 -0.72
CA ARG A 43 -5.21 10.15 -1.26
C ARG A 43 -4.32 9.01 -0.74
N THR A 44 -4.81 7.79 -0.81
CA THR A 44 -4.04 6.57 -0.48
C THR A 44 -3.57 5.89 -1.76
N ILE A 45 -2.38 6.29 -2.23
CA ILE A 45 -1.81 5.83 -3.51
C ILE A 45 -0.48 5.09 -3.35
N ASP A 46 0.10 5.12 -2.15
CA ASP A 46 1.29 4.35 -1.78
C ASP A 46 0.87 3.18 -0.89
N TYR A 47 1.13 1.96 -1.34
CA TYR A 47 0.79 0.75 -0.59
C TYR A 47 1.66 -0.43 -1.03
N ALA A 48 1.31 -1.63 -0.57
CA ALA A 48 1.98 -2.85 -0.97
C ALA A 48 1.02 -3.87 -1.60
N PHE A 49 1.58 -4.79 -2.37
CA PHE A 49 0.96 -6.06 -2.75
C PHE A 49 1.78 -7.20 -2.16
N ALA A 50 1.10 -8.17 -1.54
CA ALA A 50 1.73 -9.30 -0.88
C ALA A 50 1.08 -10.63 -1.31
N LYS A 51 1.87 -11.71 -1.23
CA LYS A 51 1.42 -13.07 -1.51
C LYS A 51 1.70 -13.97 -0.31
N GLY A 52 0.68 -14.65 0.19
CA GLY A 52 0.81 -15.71 1.20
C GLY A 52 1.50 -15.33 2.51
N THR A 53 1.64 -14.03 2.82
CA THR A 53 2.28 -13.54 4.05
C THR A 53 1.42 -12.48 4.69
N GLN A 54 1.24 -12.56 6.01
CA GLN A 54 0.61 -11.50 6.78
C GLN A 54 1.60 -10.37 6.97
N VAL A 55 1.42 -9.30 6.20
CA VAL A 55 2.15 -8.04 6.33
C VAL A 55 1.16 -6.91 6.61
N ALA A 56 1.60 -5.94 7.39
CA ALA A 56 0.89 -4.69 7.61
C ALA A 56 1.67 -3.55 6.98
N VAL A 57 0.96 -2.54 6.49
CA VAL A 57 1.56 -1.27 6.06
C VAL A 57 1.19 -0.19 7.07
N GLN A 58 2.19 0.51 7.58
CA GLN A 58 2.01 1.66 8.47
C GLN A 58 2.53 2.92 7.80
N VAL A 59 1.87 4.04 8.03
CA VAL A 59 2.30 5.35 7.54
C VAL A 59 3.11 6.04 8.62
N HIS A 60 4.28 6.56 8.26
CA HIS A 60 5.09 7.36 9.16
C HIS A 60 4.59 8.81 9.19
N GLU A 61 4.08 9.24 10.35
CA GLU A 61 3.52 10.59 10.57
C GLU A 61 4.59 11.67 10.91
N GLY A 62 5.88 11.32 10.80
CA GLY A 62 6.96 12.28 11.04
C GLY A 62 7.13 13.33 9.94
N ALA A 63 7.98 14.31 10.19
CA ALA A 63 8.31 15.34 9.21
C ALA A 63 8.99 14.72 7.98
N THR A 64 8.45 15.00 6.80
CA THR A 64 9.00 14.63 5.50
C THR A 64 9.15 15.89 4.65
N THR A 65 10.16 15.93 3.79
CA THR A 65 10.31 16.98 2.75
C THR A 65 9.64 16.58 1.44
N SER A 66 9.15 15.34 1.35
CA SER A 66 8.39 14.83 0.21
C SER A 66 6.92 15.20 0.35
N ASP A 67 6.20 15.29 -0.77
CA ASP A 67 4.73 15.34 -0.79
C ASP A 67 4.07 13.98 -0.56
N HIS A 68 4.87 12.94 -0.29
CA HIS A 68 4.41 11.63 0.16
C HIS A 68 4.92 11.33 1.58
N LYS A 69 4.06 10.71 2.39
CA LYS A 69 4.41 10.15 3.69
C LYS A 69 5.11 8.79 3.48
N PRO A 70 6.24 8.53 4.17
CA PRO A 70 6.88 7.22 4.09
C PRO A 70 5.94 6.09 4.57
N ILE A 71 5.98 4.95 3.89
CA ILE A 71 5.31 3.73 4.32
C ILE A 71 6.31 2.71 4.86
N ILE A 72 5.92 2.00 5.92
CA ILE A 72 6.73 0.98 6.59
C ILE A 72 5.98 -0.35 6.49
N LEU A 73 6.62 -1.37 5.93
CA LEU A 73 6.08 -2.72 5.95
C LEU A 73 6.53 -3.43 7.22
N VAL A 74 5.56 -3.97 7.94
CA VAL A 74 5.77 -4.74 9.16
C VAL A 74 5.31 -6.17 8.88
N SER A 75 6.21 -7.12 9.07
CA SER A 75 5.90 -8.55 9.00
C SER A 75 6.11 -9.16 10.37
N ALA A 76 5.18 -10.00 10.80
CA ALA A 76 5.36 -10.80 12.00
C ALA A 76 6.49 -11.82 11.73
N VAL A 77 7.47 -11.86 12.62
CA VAL A 77 8.49 -12.91 12.62
C VAL A 77 8.11 -13.87 13.74
N GLU A 78 7.76 -15.10 13.39
CA GLU A 78 7.66 -16.16 14.39
C GLU A 78 9.07 -16.50 14.87
N ASP A 79 9.39 -16.14 16.11
CA ASP A 79 10.62 -16.56 16.77
C ASP A 79 10.46 -18.04 17.16
N LYS A 80 11.00 -18.94 16.32
CA LYS A 80 11.03 -20.38 16.57
C LYS A 80 12.07 -20.67 17.67
N ARG A 81 11.75 -20.38 18.93
CA ARG A 81 12.52 -20.84 20.10
C ARG A 81 11.95 -22.12 20.70
#